data_AF-A0AA40AA40-F1
#
_entry.id   AF-A0AA40AA40-F1
#
_cell.length_a   1.000
_cell.length_b   1.000
_cell.length_c   1.000
_cell.angle_alpha   90.00
_cell.angle_beta   90.00
_cell.angle_gamma   90.00
#
_symmetry.space_group_name_H-M   'P 1'
#
loop_
_entity.id
_entity.type
_entity.pdbx_description
1 polymer ?
#
loop_
_entity_poly.entity_id
_entity_poly.type
_entity_poly.pdbx_seq_one_letter_code
_entity_poly.pdbx_strand_id
1 'polypeptide(L)'
;MRLLKTKTKELEFEEFAGRNVPLYSILSHTWGSDEISLQDIMGTRTLAAAHGFDYVWIDTCCIDKTSSAELSEAINSMYRWYQEADICYAYLADVAASPGAGLPARLSRSRWFTRGWTLQELLAPSAVIFLDAAWHEIGTKSDLHEALSEITGIPSAVLQGTSTPSSASVAQRMSWASKRETTRPEDLAYCLLGLFDVNMPMLYGEGDRAFARLQEEIIKTSDDHSIFAWDVTSSGAGAGDGDGPLATRPAAFANSGQFLPLDSSDPLVDAITVDSKGVHLRPDAVALEMAVHNGHEAVVSLLLDKGAKANLNVLLMAVMQGHEQVVELLLGKGVRPNLFIVRKAKELGNESVVRLLEEGIRSRAVAIT
;
A
#
# COMPACT_ATOMS: atom_id res chain seq x y z
N MET A 1 20.83 1.43 -11.04
CA MET A 1 20.75 -0.02 -10.77
C MET A 1 21.95 -0.71 -11.39
N ARG A 2 22.61 -1.61 -10.67
CA ARG A 2 23.71 -2.45 -11.18
C ARG A 2 23.18 -3.84 -11.54
N LEU A 3 23.61 -4.41 -12.65
CA LEU A 3 23.21 -5.74 -13.12
C LEU A 3 24.43 -6.62 -13.37
N LEU A 4 24.30 -7.93 -13.13
CA LEU A 4 25.32 -8.94 -13.39
C LEU A 4 25.13 -9.52 -14.80
N LYS A 5 26.18 -9.50 -15.62
CA LYS A 5 26.16 -10.14 -16.95
C LYS A 5 26.10 -11.66 -16.82
N THR A 6 25.28 -12.33 -17.62
CA THR A 6 25.09 -13.78 -17.54
C THR A 6 26.10 -14.58 -18.38
N LYS A 7 26.61 -13.99 -19.48
CA LYS A 7 27.41 -14.69 -20.51
C LYS A 7 28.93 -14.58 -20.37
N THR A 8 29.44 -13.85 -19.39
CA THR A 8 30.89 -13.62 -19.20
C THR A 8 31.54 -14.73 -18.37
N LYS A 9 32.84 -15.00 -18.57
CA LYS A 9 33.56 -16.01 -17.75
C LYS A 9 33.76 -15.53 -16.31
N GLU A 10 34.03 -14.24 -16.15
CA GLU A 10 34.19 -13.57 -14.85
C GLU A 10 32.89 -12.87 -14.44
N LEU A 11 32.79 -12.52 -13.16
CA LEU A 11 31.67 -11.72 -12.65
C LEU A 11 31.85 -10.26 -13.10
N GLU A 12 31.10 -9.88 -14.13
CA GLU A 12 31.10 -8.52 -14.68
C GLU A 12 29.77 -7.84 -14.37
N PHE A 13 29.86 -6.63 -13.81
CA PHE A 13 28.71 -5.80 -13.50
C PHE A 13 28.62 -4.60 -14.45
N GLU A 14 27.41 -4.19 -14.75
CA GLU A 14 27.12 -3.01 -15.56
C GLU A 14 26.09 -2.13 -14.86
N GLU A 15 26.31 -0.81 -14.90
CA GLU A 15 25.45 0.16 -14.24
C GLU A 15 24.52 0.83 -15.23
N PHE A 16 23.23 0.85 -14.89
CA PHE A 16 22.17 1.44 -15.67
C PHE A 16 21.46 2.52 -14.87
N ALA A 17 21.15 3.64 -15.52
CA ALA A 17 20.48 4.78 -14.93
C ALA A 17 19.24 5.17 -15.74
N GLY A 18 18.21 5.64 -15.04
CA GLY A 18 16.96 6.09 -15.64
C GLY A 18 16.21 4.98 -16.36
N ARG A 19 15.70 5.28 -17.57
CA ARG A 19 14.86 4.37 -18.36
C ARG A 19 15.65 3.42 -19.28
N ASN A 20 16.98 3.49 -19.26
CA ASN A 20 17.84 2.70 -20.15
C ASN A 20 18.23 1.36 -19.52
N VAL A 21 17.32 0.72 -18.81
CA VAL A 21 17.54 -0.59 -18.18
C VAL A 21 17.19 -1.66 -19.22
N PRO A 22 18.10 -2.61 -19.54
CA PRO A 22 17.82 -3.70 -20.47
C PRO A 22 16.85 -4.71 -19.84
N LEU A 23 16.35 -5.67 -20.63
CA LEU A 23 15.62 -6.82 -20.07
C LEU A 23 16.52 -7.60 -19.12
N TYR A 24 15.96 -8.00 -17.98
CA TYR A 24 16.71 -8.70 -16.95
C TYR A 24 15.80 -9.62 -16.14
N SER A 25 16.43 -10.65 -15.58
CA SER A 25 15.81 -11.51 -14.58
C SER A 25 16.30 -11.18 -13.18
N ILE A 26 15.61 -11.68 -12.16
CA ILE A 26 15.97 -11.53 -10.75
C ILE A 26 16.16 -12.91 -10.12
N LEU A 27 17.11 -13.02 -9.19
CA LEU A 27 17.16 -14.13 -8.25
C LEU A 27 16.65 -13.69 -6.88
N SER A 28 15.52 -14.27 -6.48
CA SER A 28 14.98 -14.26 -5.14
C SER A 28 15.42 -15.51 -4.39
N HIS A 29 15.92 -15.36 -3.17
CA HIS A 29 16.45 -16.49 -2.42
C HIS A 29 16.45 -16.19 -0.91
N THR A 30 16.56 -17.26 -0.11
CA THR A 30 16.84 -17.15 1.32
C THR A 30 18.05 -17.99 1.66
N TRP A 31 19.23 -17.37 1.70
CA TRP A 31 20.41 -18.05 2.25
C TRP A 31 20.13 -18.43 3.70
N GLY A 32 20.76 -19.52 4.15
CA GLY A 32 20.72 -19.93 5.55
C GLY A 32 21.57 -19.00 6.42
N SER A 33 22.47 -19.58 7.22
CA SER A 33 23.45 -18.84 8.02
C SER A 33 24.61 -18.25 7.19
N ASP A 34 24.75 -18.68 5.93
CA ASP A 34 25.94 -18.42 5.12
C ASP A 34 25.65 -17.40 4.00
N GLU A 35 26.69 -16.68 3.56
CA GLU A 35 26.63 -15.79 2.39
C GLU A 35 26.38 -16.59 1.08
N ILE A 36 25.94 -15.89 0.02
CA ILE A 36 25.77 -16.47 -1.32
C ILE A 36 27.04 -17.21 -1.77
N SER A 37 26.91 -18.46 -2.22
CA SER A 37 28.07 -19.16 -2.77
C SER A 37 28.32 -18.76 -4.23
N LEU A 38 29.57 -18.85 -4.68
CA LEU A 38 29.89 -18.67 -6.10
C LEU A 38 29.11 -19.66 -6.99
N GLN A 39 28.82 -20.85 -6.46
CA GLN A 39 28.04 -21.87 -7.17
C GLN A 39 26.60 -21.41 -7.41
N ASP A 40 25.97 -20.74 -6.45
CA ASP A 40 24.60 -20.22 -6.58
C ASP A 40 24.52 -19.08 -7.60
N ILE A 41 25.53 -18.20 -7.61
CA ILE A 41 25.65 -17.14 -8.63
C ILE A 41 25.77 -17.78 -10.01
N MET A 42 26.63 -18.79 -10.16
CA MET A 42 26.83 -19.45 -11.45
C MET A 42 25.60 -20.24 -11.90
N GLY A 43 24.89 -20.93 -10.99
CA GLY A 43 23.62 -21.60 -11.29
C GLY A 43 22.58 -20.61 -11.82
N THR A 44 22.43 -19.48 -11.13
CA THR A 44 21.54 -18.38 -11.53
C THR A 44 21.90 -17.82 -12.91
N ARG A 45 23.18 -17.52 -13.16
CA ARG A 45 23.64 -16.99 -14.46
C ARG A 45 23.37 -17.98 -15.59
N THR A 46 23.60 -19.26 -15.34
CA THR A 46 23.34 -20.33 -16.31
C THR A 46 21.85 -20.41 -16.64
N LEU A 47 20.98 -20.36 -15.63
CA LEU A 47 19.53 -20.38 -15.82
C LEU A 47 19.04 -19.14 -16.57
N ALA A 48 19.45 -17.94 -16.14
CA ALA A 48 19.10 -16.68 -16.79
C ALA A 48 19.55 -16.66 -18.27
N ALA A 49 20.77 -17.09 -18.55
CA ALA A 49 21.28 -17.20 -19.92
C ALA A 49 20.50 -18.22 -20.76
N ALA A 50 20.12 -19.37 -20.18
CA ALA A 50 19.32 -20.38 -20.85
C ALA A 50 17.91 -19.87 -21.21
N HIS A 51 17.36 -18.98 -20.40
CA HIS A 51 16.08 -18.29 -20.67
C HIS A 51 16.23 -17.01 -21.51
N GLY A 52 17.44 -16.73 -22.02
CA GLY A 52 17.68 -15.65 -22.98
C GLY A 52 18.03 -14.30 -22.37
N PHE A 53 18.23 -14.21 -21.05
CA PHE A 53 18.60 -12.95 -20.39
C PHE A 53 20.10 -12.72 -20.43
N ASP A 54 20.50 -11.53 -20.89
CA ASP A 54 21.90 -11.07 -20.83
C ASP A 54 22.30 -10.58 -19.44
N TYR A 55 21.29 -10.21 -18.62
CA TYR A 55 21.47 -9.61 -17.31
C TYR A 55 20.61 -10.29 -16.25
N VAL A 56 21.18 -10.42 -15.05
CA VAL A 56 20.47 -10.85 -13.85
C VAL A 56 20.77 -9.90 -12.69
N TRP A 57 19.75 -9.63 -11.87
CA TRP A 57 19.90 -8.88 -10.64
C TRP A 57 19.79 -9.80 -9.43
N ILE A 58 20.74 -9.63 -8.50
CA ILE A 58 20.83 -10.38 -7.25
C ILE A 58 21.20 -9.38 -6.16
N ASP A 59 20.31 -9.15 -5.19
CA ASP A 59 20.46 -8.13 -4.14
C ASP A 59 21.84 -8.13 -3.46
N THR A 60 22.41 -9.31 -3.27
CA THR A 60 23.63 -9.55 -2.50
C THR A 60 24.87 -9.04 -3.22
N CYS A 61 24.92 -9.09 -4.56
CA CYS A 61 26.08 -8.64 -5.34
C CYS A 61 25.79 -7.43 -6.24
N CYS A 62 24.52 -7.11 -6.49
CA CYS A 62 24.11 -5.97 -7.31
C CYS A 62 23.85 -4.69 -6.49
N ILE A 63 23.94 -4.74 -5.16
CA ILE A 63 23.85 -3.57 -4.29
C ILE A 63 25.16 -3.44 -3.53
N ASP A 64 25.85 -2.30 -3.66
CA ASP A 64 26.96 -1.97 -2.77
C ASP A 64 26.45 -1.59 -1.37
N LYS A 65 26.44 -2.57 -0.48
CA LYS A 65 26.04 -2.39 0.93
C LYS A 65 27.04 -1.56 1.74
N THR A 66 28.23 -1.24 1.19
CA THR A 66 29.21 -0.35 1.83
C THR A 66 28.90 1.13 1.61
N SER A 67 28.15 1.44 0.55
CA SER A 67 27.66 2.78 0.25
C SER A 67 26.27 2.98 0.84
N SER A 68 26.16 3.77 1.92
CA SER A 68 24.87 4.06 2.56
C SER A 68 23.90 4.79 1.63
N ALA A 69 24.41 5.61 0.70
CA ALA A 69 23.62 6.28 -0.32
C ALA A 69 23.04 5.29 -1.33
N GLU A 70 23.85 4.37 -1.85
CA GLU A 70 23.41 3.33 -2.80
C GLU A 70 22.42 2.37 -2.13
N LEU A 71 22.72 1.92 -0.92
CA LEU A 71 21.81 1.08 -0.14
C LEU A 71 20.46 1.77 0.09
N SER A 72 20.48 3.07 0.37
CA SER A 72 19.27 3.86 0.58
C SER A 72 18.43 3.99 -0.70
N GLU A 73 19.08 4.29 -1.82
CA GLU A 73 18.41 4.35 -3.13
C GLU A 73 17.84 2.98 -3.53
N ALA A 74 18.60 1.91 -3.29
CA ALA A 74 18.22 0.56 -3.64
C ALA A 74 16.98 0.09 -2.87
N ILE A 75 16.95 0.28 -1.55
CA ILE A 75 15.79 -0.12 -0.73
C ILE A 75 14.51 0.61 -1.15
N ASN A 76 14.57 1.92 -1.42
CA ASN A 76 13.40 2.68 -1.90
C ASN A 76 13.00 2.32 -3.35
N SER A 77 13.90 1.69 -4.12
CA SER A 77 13.65 1.35 -5.53
C SER A 77 13.36 -0.14 -5.76
N MET A 78 13.59 -1.00 -4.77
CA MET A 78 13.65 -2.45 -4.94
C MET A 78 12.34 -3.04 -5.47
N TYR A 79 11.20 -2.58 -4.95
CA TYR A 79 9.89 -3.02 -5.45
C TYR A 79 9.70 -2.75 -6.94
N ARG A 80 10.12 -1.55 -7.40
CA ARG A 80 10.08 -1.20 -8.83
C ARG A 80 11.00 -2.09 -9.63
N TRP A 81 12.21 -2.38 -9.13
CA TRP A 81 13.12 -3.31 -9.80
C TRP A 81 12.55 -4.72 -9.87
N TYR A 82 11.83 -5.19 -8.86
CA TYR A 82 11.09 -6.46 -8.93
C TYR A 82 9.96 -6.41 -9.96
N GLN A 83 9.23 -5.29 -10.02
CA GLN A 83 8.11 -5.10 -10.93
C GLN A 83 8.54 -5.01 -12.41
N GLU A 84 9.68 -4.38 -12.68
CA GLU A 84 10.24 -4.19 -14.04
C GLU A 84 11.00 -5.40 -14.57
N ALA A 85 11.34 -6.37 -13.70
CA ALA A 85 11.97 -7.61 -14.13
C ALA A 85 10.99 -8.51 -14.90
N ASP A 86 11.47 -9.14 -15.97
CA ASP A 86 10.66 -10.06 -16.77
C ASP A 86 10.33 -11.34 -16.01
N ILE A 87 11.31 -11.87 -15.25
CA ILE A 87 11.17 -13.10 -14.46
C ILE A 87 11.90 -12.95 -13.13
N CYS A 88 11.23 -13.35 -12.05
CA CYS A 88 11.84 -13.60 -10.75
C CYS A 88 12.00 -15.11 -10.52
N TYR A 89 13.22 -15.59 -10.36
CA TYR A 89 13.50 -16.96 -9.95
C TYR A 89 13.52 -17.02 -8.42
N ALA A 90 12.52 -17.65 -7.82
CA ALA A 90 12.49 -17.92 -6.39
C ALA A 90 13.19 -19.26 -6.13
N TYR A 91 14.40 -19.24 -5.58
CA TYR A 91 15.17 -20.43 -5.24
C TYR A 91 14.95 -20.85 -3.79
N LEU A 92 14.38 -22.05 -3.60
CA LEU A 92 13.97 -22.61 -2.32
C LEU A 92 14.97 -23.71 -1.91
N ALA A 93 16.09 -23.29 -1.34
CA ALA A 93 17.20 -24.18 -0.94
C ALA A 93 16.80 -25.26 0.09
N ASP A 94 15.69 -25.09 0.80
CA ASP A 94 15.17 -26.02 1.80
C ASP A 94 14.00 -26.89 1.29
N VAL A 95 13.63 -26.75 0.01
CA VAL A 95 12.63 -27.59 -0.63
C VAL A 95 13.35 -28.61 -1.51
N ALA A 96 13.34 -29.87 -1.08
CA ALA A 96 13.77 -31.00 -1.89
C ALA A 96 12.57 -31.68 -2.57
N ALA A 97 12.81 -32.40 -3.66
CA ALA A 97 11.85 -33.30 -4.30
C ALA A 97 11.51 -34.49 -3.36
N SER A 98 10.62 -34.27 -2.40
CA SER A 98 10.18 -35.32 -1.47
C SER A 98 8.95 -36.06 -2.03
N PRO A 99 8.99 -37.39 -2.19
CA PRO A 99 7.91 -38.18 -2.79
C PRO A 99 6.71 -38.45 -1.86
N GLY A 100 6.69 -37.95 -0.63
CA GLY A 100 5.66 -38.31 0.37
C GLY A 100 4.76 -37.19 0.90
N ALA A 101 5.12 -35.92 0.73
CA ALA A 101 4.33 -34.79 1.20
C ALA A 101 3.76 -34.01 0.01
N GLY A 102 2.47 -33.63 0.08
CA GLY A 102 1.85 -32.76 -0.91
C GLY A 102 2.64 -31.46 -1.08
N LEU A 103 2.71 -30.97 -2.32
CA LEU A 103 3.49 -29.77 -2.65
C LEU A 103 3.18 -28.55 -1.75
N PRO A 104 1.91 -28.23 -1.41
CA PRO A 104 1.60 -27.10 -0.53
C PRO A 104 2.27 -27.22 0.85
N ALA A 105 2.24 -28.41 1.46
CA ALA A 105 2.85 -28.65 2.77
C ALA A 105 4.38 -28.59 2.76
N ARG A 106 5.01 -28.84 1.60
CA ARG A 106 6.46 -28.67 1.41
C ARG A 106 6.81 -27.19 1.28
N LEU A 107 6.07 -26.46 0.44
CA LEU A 107 6.25 -25.03 0.25
C LEU A 107 6.02 -24.25 1.54
N SER A 108 4.96 -24.56 2.29
CA SER A 108 4.61 -23.86 3.54
C SER A 108 5.68 -23.93 4.63
N ARG A 109 6.62 -24.88 4.54
CA ARG A 109 7.73 -25.05 5.49
C ARG A 109 9.00 -24.33 5.05
N SER A 110 9.04 -23.80 3.83
CA SER A 110 10.21 -23.11 3.33
C SER A 110 10.39 -21.76 4.04
N ARG A 111 11.63 -21.47 4.42
CA ARG A 111 12.04 -20.15 4.97
C ARG A 111 11.76 -19.02 4.01
N TRP A 112 11.62 -19.31 2.71
CA TRP A 112 11.28 -18.31 1.71
C TRP A 112 9.97 -17.60 2.05
N PHE A 113 8.96 -18.30 2.58
CA PHE A 113 7.67 -17.68 2.94
C PHE A 113 7.68 -16.93 4.27
N THR A 114 8.74 -17.06 5.07
CA THR A 114 8.89 -16.36 6.35
C THR A 114 9.93 -15.26 6.32
N ARG A 115 10.64 -15.02 5.21
CA ARG A 115 11.58 -13.90 5.08
C ARG A 115 10.85 -12.60 4.73
N GLY A 116 11.26 -11.46 5.30
CA GLY A 116 10.64 -10.15 5.02
C GLY A 116 10.59 -9.77 3.53
N TRP A 117 11.76 -9.65 2.91
CA TRP A 117 11.94 -9.15 1.53
C TRP A 117 11.24 -9.97 0.45
N THR A 118 11.10 -11.29 0.66
CA THR A 118 10.48 -12.19 -0.31
C THR A 118 8.99 -11.90 -0.54
N LEU A 119 8.34 -11.07 0.29
CA LEU A 119 6.97 -10.60 0.03
C LEU A 119 6.91 -9.74 -1.22
N GLN A 120 7.83 -8.80 -1.36
CA GLN A 120 7.91 -7.94 -2.54
C GLN A 120 8.33 -8.76 -3.76
N GLU A 121 9.25 -9.72 -3.57
CA GLU A 121 9.71 -10.63 -4.62
C GLU A 121 8.59 -11.56 -5.12
N LEU A 122 7.57 -11.84 -4.30
CA LEU A 122 6.37 -12.57 -4.69
C LEU A 122 5.38 -11.69 -5.47
N LEU A 123 5.13 -10.50 -4.94
CA LEU A 123 4.02 -9.63 -5.36
C LEU A 123 4.35 -8.74 -6.54
N ALA A 124 5.54 -8.13 -6.56
CA ALA A 124 5.89 -7.12 -7.54
C ALA A 124 6.14 -7.68 -8.95
N PRO A 125 6.90 -8.78 -9.15
CA PRO A 125 7.13 -9.31 -10.48
C PRO A 125 5.85 -9.88 -11.10
N SER A 126 5.67 -9.68 -12.41
CA SER A 126 4.54 -10.28 -13.13
C SER A 126 4.67 -11.81 -13.24
N ALA A 127 5.90 -12.33 -13.38
CA ALA A 127 6.20 -13.75 -13.44
C ALA A 127 7.20 -14.17 -12.34
N VAL A 128 6.87 -15.25 -11.63
CA VAL A 128 7.77 -15.88 -10.65
C VAL A 128 7.83 -17.38 -10.93
N ILE A 129 9.04 -17.93 -11.01
CA ILE A 129 9.30 -19.37 -11.17
C ILE A 129 9.92 -19.88 -9.88
N PHE A 130 9.29 -20.87 -9.25
CA PHE A 130 9.78 -21.50 -8.04
C PHE A 130 10.71 -22.65 -8.38
N LEU A 131 11.91 -22.67 -7.79
CA LEU A 131 12.95 -23.66 -8.02
C LEU A 131 13.27 -24.41 -6.72
N ASP A 132 13.44 -25.72 -6.82
CA ASP A 132 13.87 -26.55 -5.70
C ASP A 132 15.39 -26.46 -5.45
N ALA A 133 15.88 -27.10 -4.39
CA ALA A 133 17.30 -27.11 -4.03
C ALA A 133 18.24 -27.72 -5.09
N ALA A 134 17.69 -28.38 -6.12
CA ALA A 134 18.43 -28.95 -7.24
C ALA A 134 18.25 -28.13 -8.54
N TRP A 135 17.72 -26.90 -8.44
CA TRP A 135 17.43 -25.99 -9.56
C TRP A 135 16.37 -26.53 -10.52
N HIS A 136 15.53 -27.47 -10.09
CA HIS A 136 14.39 -27.92 -10.88
C HIS A 136 13.19 -27.03 -10.64
N GLU A 137 12.45 -26.76 -11.71
CA GLU A 137 11.19 -26.03 -11.63
C GLU A 137 10.14 -26.81 -10.84
N ILE A 138 9.61 -26.16 -9.81
CA ILE A 138 8.46 -26.62 -9.02
C ILE A 138 7.16 -26.20 -9.70
N GLY A 139 7.14 -24.99 -10.26
CA GLY A 139 6.00 -24.39 -10.96
C GLY A 139 6.06 -22.86 -10.92
N THR A 140 5.13 -22.21 -11.62
CA THR A 140 5.03 -20.74 -11.64
C THR A 140 4.11 -20.21 -10.54
N LYS A 141 4.20 -18.91 -10.22
CA LYS A 141 3.22 -18.22 -9.35
C LYS A 141 1.78 -18.41 -9.86
N SER A 142 1.60 -18.40 -11.18
CA SER A 142 0.30 -18.62 -11.81
C SER A 142 -0.20 -20.04 -11.62
N ASP A 143 0.66 -21.07 -11.69
CA ASP A 143 0.26 -22.46 -11.47
C ASP A 143 -0.03 -22.76 -9.99
N LEU A 144 0.70 -22.10 -9.09
CA LEU A 144 0.69 -22.38 -7.66
C LEU A 144 -0.21 -21.44 -6.86
N HIS A 145 -1.01 -20.58 -7.50
CA HIS A 145 -1.72 -19.49 -6.83
C HIS A 145 -2.63 -19.95 -5.67
N GLU A 146 -3.31 -21.10 -5.78
CA GLU A 146 -4.17 -21.62 -4.71
C GLU A 146 -3.34 -22.01 -3.47
N ALA A 147 -2.26 -22.78 -3.68
CA ALA A 147 -1.35 -23.17 -2.60
C ALA A 147 -0.65 -21.95 -1.98
N LEU A 148 -0.22 -21.00 -2.81
CA LEU A 148 0.38 -19.75 -2.36
C LEU A 148 -0.62 -18.92 -1.54
N SER A 149 -1.89 -18.89 -1.93
CA SER A 149 -2.95 -18.20 -1.21
C SER A 149 -3.18 -18.82 0.17
N GLU A 150 -3.21 -20.14 0.28
CA GLU A 150 -3.30 -20.85 1.56
C GLU A 150 -2.11 -20.57 2.49
N ILE A 151 -0.89 -20.53 1.94
CA ILE A 151 0.35 -20.31 2.71
C ILE A 151 0.43 -18.87 3.23
N THR A 152 0.15 -17.90 2.34
CA THR A 152 0.46 -16.48 2.57
C THR A 152 -0.73 -15.65 3.04
N GLY A 153 -1.96 -16.14 2.84
CA GLY A 153 -3.18 -15.36 3.05
C GLY A 153 -3.44 -14.30 1.95
N ILE A 154 -2.60 -14.25 0.91
CA ILE A 154 -2.77 -13.31 -0.20
C ILE A 154 -3.87 -13.84 -1.12
N PRO A 155 -4.87 -13.02 -1.52
CA PRO A 155 -5.92 -13.46 -2.43
C PRO A 155 -5.37 -13.96 -3.77
N SER A 156 -5.95 -15.04 -4.29
CA SER A 156 -5.56 -15.60 -5.61
C SER A 156 -5.59 -14.56 -6.73
N ALA A 157 -6.57 -13.65 -6.71
CA ALA A 157 -6.70 -12.58 -7.69
C ALA A 157 -5.47 -11.64 -7.72
N VAL A 158 -4.85 -11.39 -6.57
CA VAL A 158 -3.62 -10.59 -6.44
C VAL A 158 -2.40 -11.38 -6.93
N LEU A 159 -2.30 -12.67 -6.55
CA LEU A 159 -1.20 -13.55 -6.99
C LEU A 159 -1.18 -13.75 -8.51
N GLN A 160 -2.35 -13.81 -9.14
CA GLN A 160 -2.52 -13.92 -10.59
C GLN A 160 -2.38 -12.58 -11.33
N GLY A 161 -2.23 -11.46 -10.61
CA GLY A 161 -2.14 -10.13 -11.23
C GLY A 161 -3.46 -9.58 -11.79
N THR A 162 -4.60 -10.22 -11.50
CA THR A 162 -5.93 -9.71 -11.89
C THR A 162 -6.44 -8.59 -10.98
N SER A 163 -5.83 -8.43 -9.80
CA SER A 163 -6.04 -7.31 -8.88
C SER A 163 -4.69 -6.79 -8.40
N THR A 164 -4.57 -5.48 -8.20
CA THR A 164 -3.34 -4.89 -7.68
C THR A 164 -3.28 -5.03 -6.16
N PRO A 165 -2.08 -5.15 -5.56
CA PRO A 165 -1.95 -5.10 -4.10
C PRO A 165 -2.60 -3.88 -3.45
N SER A 166 -2.59 -2.73 -4.14
CA SER A 166 -3.20 -1.48 -3.68
C SER A 166 -4.73 -1.50 -3.60
N SER A 167 -5.41 -2.48 -4.21
CA SER A 167 -6.86 -2.64 -4.06
C SER A 167 -7.23 -3.33 -2.74
N ALA A 168 -6.26 -3.87 -2.01
CA ALA A 168 -6.45 -4.42 -0.69
C ALA A 168 -6.20 -3.34 0.38
N SER A 169 -6.90 -3.46 1.51
CA SER A 169 -6.74 -2.53 2.61
C SER A 169 -5.33 -2.55 3.19
N VAL A 170 -4.96 -1.54 3.97
CA VAL A 170 -3.71 -1.47 4.72
C VAL A 170 -3.59 -2.67 5.67
N ALA A 171 -4.66 -3.00 6.40
CA ALA A 171 -4.71 -4.17 7.27
C ALA A 171 -4.47 -5.48 6.50
N GLN A 172 -5.10 -5.64 5.33
CA GLN A 172 -4.90 -6.82 4.49
C GLN A 172 -3.43 -6.93 4.06
N ARG A 173 -2.86 -5.86 3.52
CA ARG A 173 -1.45 -5.83 3.12
C ARG A 173 -0.50 -6.11 4.28
N MET A 174 -0.75 -5.55 5.46
CA MET A 174 0.03 -5.83 6.68
C MET A 174 -0.09 -7.29 7.10
N SER A 175 -1.29 -7.89 6.99
CA SER A 175 -1.52 -9.30 7.32
C SER A 175 -0.67 -10.26 6.48
N TRP A 176 -0.38 -9.93 5.21
CA TRP A 176 0.50 -10.72 4.32
C TRP A 176 1.97 -10.73 4.77
N ALA A 177 2.35 -9.76 5.61
CA ALA A 177 3.67 -9.66 6.23
C ALA A 177 3.71 -10.22 7.67
N SER A 178 2.57 -10.62 8.24
CA SER A 178 2.45 -10.95 9.67
C SER A 178 3.32 -12.11 10.15
N LYS A 179 3.62 -13.08 9.27
CA LYS A 179 4.46 -14.26 9.56
C LYS A 179 5.91 -14.08 9.12
N ARG A 180 6.30 -12.87 8.69
CA ARG A 180 7.62 -12.61 8.11
C ARG A 180 8.58 -12.02 9.12
N GLU A 181 9.83 -12.41 9.00
CA GLU A 181 10.93 -12.07 9.89
C GLU A 181 12.13 -11.53 9.10
N THR A 182 12.87 -10.63 9.73
CA THR A 182 14.09 -10.04 9.19
C THR A 182 15.22 -10.14 10.21
N THR A 183 16.46 -10.09 9.71
CA THR A 183 17.65 -10.15 10.57
C THR A 183 17.82 -8.86 11.36
N ARG A 184 17.60 -7.70 10.71
CA ARG A 184 17.57 -6.40 11.37
C ARG A 184 16.12 -6.01 11.65
N PRO A 185 15.80 -5.50 12.85
CA PRO A 185 14.43 -5.13 13.20
C PRO A 185 13.87 -4.05 12.26
N GLU A 186 14.69 -3.10 11.80
CA GLU A 186 14.25 -2.02 10.91
C GLU A 186 13.81 -2.53 9.53
N ASP A 187 14.41 -3.64 9.07
CA ASP A 187 14.08 -4.21 7.76
C ASP A 187 12.64 -4.73 7.72
N LEU A 188 11.97 -5.00 8.85
CA LEU A 188 10.53 -5.31 8.88
C LEU A 188 9.68 -4.17 8.29
N ALA A 189 10.14 -2.94 8.45
CA ALA A 189 9.51 -1.76 7.86
C ALA A 189 10.00 -1.55 6.43
N TYR A 190 11.32 -1.60 6.21
CA TYR A 190 11.92 -1.28 4.92
C TYR A 190 11.53 -2.29 3.83
N CYS A 191 11.32 -3.56 4.18
CA CYS A 191 10.83 -4.58 3.25
C CYS A 191 9.34 -4.43 2.90
N LEU A 192 8.66 -3.37 3.35
CA LEU A 192 7.26 -3.10 3.01
C LEU A 192 7.07 -1.77 2.26
N LEU A 193 8.12 -0.95 2.10
CA LEU A 193 8.01 0.38 1.51
C LEU A 193 7.28 0.39 0.16
N GLY A 194 7.70 -0.47 -0.77
CA GLY A 194 7.08 -0.52 -2.09
C GLY A 194 5.70 -1.17 -2.12
N LEU A 195 5.35 -2.04 -1.16
CA LEU A 195 3.98 -2.59 -1.04
C LEU A 195 2.98 -1.49 -0.66
N PHE A 196 3.45 -0.47 0.05
CA PHE A 196 2.65 0.68 0.48
C PHE A 196 2.90 1.94 -0.33
N ASP A 197 3.79 1.89 -1.34
CA ASP A 197 4.20 3.05 -2.15
C ASP A 197 4.66 4.25 -1.31
N VAL A 198 5.48 3.97 -0.28
CA VAL A 198 6.05 4.99 0.61
C VAL A 198 7.56 5.07 0.44
N ASN A 199 8.12 6.25 0.72
CA ASN A 199 9.57 6.47 0.78
C ASN A 199 9.94 7.07 2.13
N MET A 200 11.01 6.56 2.74
CA MET A 200 11.53 7.12 4.01
C MET A 200 13.03 6.88 4.15
N PRO A 201 13.76 7.72 4.92
CA PRO A 201 15.17 7.50 5.21
C PRO A 201 15.45 6.23 6.02
N MET A 202 16.50 5.49 5.63
CA MET A 202 16.99 4.31 6.33
C MET A 202 17.88 4.70 7.52
N LEU A 203 17.38 4.47 8.73
CA LEU A 203 18.04 4.80 9.99
C LEU A 203 18.30 3.52 10.80
N TYR A 204 19.29 2.73 10.38
CA TYR A 204 19.71 1.55 11.13
C TYR A 204 20.18 1.92 12.54
N GLY A 205 19.65 1.24 13.55
CA GLY A 205 19.82 1.53 14.97
C GLY A 205 18.57 2.11 15.64
N GLU A 206 17.51 2.44 14.89
CA GLU A 206 16.24 2.93 15.44
C GLU A 206 15.32 1.81 15.96
N GLY A 207 15.62 0.54 15.66
CA GLY A 207 14.86 -0.62 16.12
C GLY A 207 13.42 -0.62 15.61
N ASP A 208 12.47 -1.00 16.49
CA ASP A 208 11.05 -1.11 16.13
C ASP A 208 10.41 0.25 15.76
N ARG A 209 11.08 1.38 16.03
CA ARG A 209 10.61 2.71 15.60
C ARG A 209 10.50 2.86 14.08
N ALA A 210 11.28 2.08 13.32
CA ALA A 210 11.18 2.05 11.85
C ALA A 210 9.76 1.69 11.39
N PHE A 211 9.10 0.74 12.07
CA PHE A 211 7.75 0.30 11.72
C PHE A 211 6.67 1.30 12.10
N ALA A 212 6.85 2.05 13.19
CA ALA A 212 6.00 3.19 13.50
C ALA A 212 6.10 4.28 12.42
N ARG A 213 7.32 4.61 11.98
CA ARG A 213 7.54 5.57 10.89
C ARG A 213 6.94 5.12 9.55
N LEU A 214 7.01 3.83 9.23
CA LEU A 214 6.30 3.27 8.07
C LEU A 214 4.80 3.59 8.14
N GLN A 215 4.16 3.31 9.28
CA GLN A 215 2.74 3.62 9.46
C GLN A 215 2.46 5.13 9.38
N GLU A 216 3.34 5.97 9.91
CA GLU A 216 3.23 7.43 9.76
C GLU A 216 3.29 7.88 8.29
N GLU A 217 4.17 7.31 7.46
CA GLU A 217 4.22 7.63 6.02
C GLU A 217 2.98 7.12 5.27
N ILE A 218 2.45 5.95 5.64
CA ILE A 218 1.20 5.43 5.08
C ILE A 218 0.05 6.39 5.41
N ILE A 219 -0.07 6.82 6.67
CA ILE A 219 -1.12 7.73 7.14
C ILE A 219 -1.10 9.08 6.40
N LYS A 220 0.07 9.58 6.01
CA LYS A 220 0.16 10.84 5.26
C LYS A 220 -0.43 10.76 3.85
N THR A 221 -0.59 9.56 3.30
CA THR A 221 -0.95 9.33 1.89
C THR A 221 -2.16 8.43 1.69
N SER A 222 -2.74 7.91 2.78
CA SER A 222 -3.84 6.94 2.75
C SER A 222 -4.89 7.27 3.81
N ASP A 223 -6.15 7.33 3.39
CA ASP A 223 -7.32 7.48 4.28
C ASP A 223 -7.88 6.12 4.75
N ASP A 224 -7.16 5.02 4.49
CA ASP A 224 -7.55 3.68 4.90
C ASP A 224 -7.41 3.48 6.43
N HIS A 225 -8.55 3.51 7.14
CA HIS A 225 -8.65 3.36 8.59
C HIS A 225 -8.20 1.99 9.11
N SER A 226 -8.13 0.99 8.24
CA SER A 226 -7.72 -0.36 8.63
C SER A 226 -6.27 -0.41 9.14
N ILE A 227 -5.48 0.66 8.97
CA ILE A 227 -4.16 0.79 9.62
C ILE A 227 -4.22 0.66 11.15
N PHE A 228 -5.37 0.96 11.78
CA PHE A 228 -5.55 0.77 13.23
C PHE A 228 -6.24 -0.55 13.59
N ALA A 229 -6.53 -1.42 12.62
CA ALA A 229 -7.24 -2.67 12.83
C ALA A 229 -6.28 -3.82 13.21
N TRP A 230 -5.35 -3.56 14.14
CA TRP A 230 -4.38 -4.53 14.65
C TRP A 230 -4.75 -4.99 16.07
N ASP A 231 -4.28 -6.18 16.45
CA ASP A 231 -4.62 -6.83 17.73
C ASP A 231 -3.43 -6.78 18.72
N VAL A 232 -3.64 -6.09 19.85
CA VAL A 232 -2.70 -5.97 20.96
C VAL A 232 -2.26 -7.34 21.51
N THR A 233 -3.12 -8.35 21.48
CA THR A 233 -2.81 -9.67 22.07
C THR A 233 -1.81 -10.47 21.25
N SER A 234 -1.70 -10.17 19.96
CA SER A 234 -0.81 -10.88 19.03
C SER A 234 0.60 -10.32 18.96
N SER A 235 0.86 -9.14 19.54
CA SER A 235 2.17 -8.48 19.51
C SER A 235 3.18 -9.06 20.51
N GLY A 236 2.76 -9.95 21.43
CA GLY A 236 3.61 -10.51 22.48
C GLY A 236 4.11 -9.48 23.51
N ALA A 237 3.79 -8.20 23.31
CA ALA A 237 4.00 -7.13 24.26
C ALA A 237 2.80 -7.13 25.21
N GLY A 238 3.03 -7.49 26.48
CA GLY A 238 2.06 -7.21 27.51
C GLY A 238 1.74 -5.72 27.45
N ALA A 239 0.44 -5.37 27.46
CA ALA A 239 -0.06 -4.01 27.46
C ALA A 239 0.63 -3.19 28.57
N GLY A 240 1.76 -2.58 28.23
CA GLY A 240 2.42 -1.57 29.03
C GLY A 240 1.86 -0.23 28.60
N ASP A 241 1.62 0.64 29.57
CA ASP A 241 1.04 2.00 29.48
C ASP A 241 1.81 3.00 28.56
N GLY A 242 2.49 2.55 27.50
CA GLY A 242 3.32 3.37 26.61
C GLY A 242 3.18 3.10 25.11
N ASP A 243 2.40 2.11 24.67
CA ASP A 243 2.21 1.83 23.25
C ASP A 243 1.20 2.83 22.66
N GLY A 244 1.69 3.69 21.76
CA GLY A 244 0.87 4.63 21.01
C GLY A 244 -0.16 3.92 20.11
N PRO A 245 -0.92 4.66 19.28
CA PRO A 245 -1.99 4.08 18.46
C PRO A 245 -1.50 3.16 17.33
N LEU A 246 -0.19 3.05 17.12
CA LEU A 246 0.42 2.34 16.01
C LEU A 246 0.97 0.98 16.46
N ALA A 247 0.84 -0.02 15.59
CA ALA A 247 1.38 -1.34 15.84
C ALA A 247 2.91 -1.30 15.90
N THR A 248 3.52 -2.21 16.66
CA THR A 248 4.99 -2.32 16.72
C THR A 248 5.55 -3.22 15.62
N ARG A 249 4.74 -4.15 15.07
CA ARG A 249 5.14 -5.12 14.03
C ARG A 249 3.98 -5.56 13.14
N PRO A 250 4.25 -6.09 11.92
CA PRO A 250 3.22 -6.68 11.06
C PRO A 250 2.46 -7.86 11.69
N ALA A 251 3.09 -8.58 12.62
CA ALA A 251 2.46 -9.69 13.34
C ALA A 251 1.16 -9.28 14.06
N ALA A 252 1.06 -8.02 14.47
CA ALA A 252 -0.15 -7.46 15.07
C ALA A 252 -1.38 -7.49 14.14
N PHE A 253 -1.16 -7.62 12.82
CA PHE A 253 -2.20 -7.69 11.79
C PHE A 253 -2.52 -9.12 11.33
N ALA A 254 -2.02 -10.15 12.02
CA ALA A 254 -2.22 -11.55 11.62
C ALA A 254 -3.70 -11.93 11.43
N ASN A 255 -4.57 -11.34 12.26
CA ASN A 255 -6.02 -11.54 12.24
C ASN A 255 -6.77 -10.34 11.62
N SER A 256 -6.13 -9.61 10.70
CA SER A 256 -6.68 -8.38 10.12
C SER A 256 -6.95 -8.49 8.61
N GLY A 257 -6.80 -9.69 8.04
CA GLY A 257 -7.04 -9.95 6.61
C GLY A 257 -8.50 -9.79 6.17
N GLN A 258 -9.44 -9.78 7.11
CA GLN A 258 -10.89 -9.61 6.84
C GLN A 258 -11.34 -8.16 6.68
N PHE A 259 -10.51 -7.17 7.04
CA PHE A 259 -10.89 -5.76 6.91
C PHE A 259 -10.77 -5.33 5.45
N LEU A 260 -11.90 -5.13 4.79
CA LEU A 260 -11.95 -4.69 3.40
C LEU A 260 -11.82 -3.16 3.33
N PRO A 261 -11.25 -2.61 2.24
CA PRO A 261 -11.26 -1.16 2.03
C PRO A 261 -12.70 -0.66 1.89
N LEU A 262 -12.98 0.54 2.40
CA LEU A 262 -14.27 1.20 2.20
C LEU A 262 -14.43 1.57 0.72
N ASP A 263 -15.64 1.40 0.20
CA ASP A 263 -15.96 1.86 -1.14
C ASP A 263 -15.94 3.40 -1.15
N SER A 264 -15.22 3.99 -2.11
CA SER A 264 -15.23 5.43 -2.39
C SER A 264 -16.62 6.05 -2.58
N SER A 265 -17.65 5.24 -2.85
CA SER A 265 -19.04 5.69 -2.93
C SER A 265 -19.74 5.82 -1.57
N ASP A 266 -19.15 5.32 -0.49
CA ASP A 266 -19.72 5.36 0.85
C ASP A 266 -19.63 6.77 1.45
N PRO A 267 -20.76 7.40 1.84
CA PRO A 267 -20.76 8.71 2.49
C PRO A 267 -19.91 8.77 3.77
N LEU A 268 -19.60 7.62 4.39
CA LEU A 268 -18.73 7.54 5.56
C LEU A 268 -17.25 7.83 5.25
N VAL A 269 -16.79 7.74 4.00
CA VAL A 269 -15.39 7.98 3.63
C VAL A 269 -14.94 9.38 4.02
N ASP A 270 -15.78 10.40 3.83
CA ASP A 270 -15.47 11.79 4.22
C ASP A 270 -15.72 12.07 5.72
N ALA A 271 -16.46 11.19 6.40
CA ALA A 271 -16.74 11.31 7.83
C ALA A 271 -15.54 11.02 8.69
N ILE A 272 -14.59 10.22 8.21
CA ILE A 272 -13.54 9.66 9.04
C ILE A 272 -12.19 10.09 8.47
N THR A 273 -11.49 10.98 9.18
CA THR A 273 -10.13 11.38 8.80
C THR A 273 -9.11 10.65 9.66
N VAL A 274 -8.02 10.17 9.05
CA VAL A 274 -6.89 9.55 9.75
C VAL A 274 -5.74 10.53 9.82
N ASP A 275 -5.14 10.66 10.99
CA ASP A 275 -3.80 11.24 11.12
C ASP A 275 -2.94 10.39 12.08
N SER A 276 -1.70 10.81 12.27
CA SER A 276 -0.76 10.09 13.15
C SER A 276 -1.16 10.14 14.63
N LYS A 277 -2.22 10.87 14.99
CA LYS A 277 -2.80 10.92 16.33
C LYS A 277 -4.03 10.02 16.46
N GLY A 278 -4.56 9.47 15.37
CA GLY A 278 -5.60 8.44 15.38
C GLY A 278 -6.72 8.67 14.37
N VAL A 279 -7.86 8.06 14.65
CA VAL A 279 -9.09 8.15 13.86
C VAL A 279 -9.96 9.29 14.39
N HIS A 280 -10.26 10.26 13.54
CA HIS A 280 -11.14 11.38 13.88
C HIS A 280 -12.47 11.21 13.14
N LEU A 281 -13.54 11.03 13.91
CA LEU A 281 -14.89 11.03 13.39
C LEU A 281 -15.40 12.47 13.29
N ARG A 282 -15.92 12.85 12.12
CA ARG A 282 -16.68 14.06 11.83
C ARG A 282 -18.14 13.69 11.53
N PRO A 283 -18.86 13.10 12.50
CA PRO A 283 -20.24 12.66 12.30
C PRO A 283 -21.17 13.84 12.03
N ASP A 284 -20.82 15.03 12.49
CA ASP A 284 -21.51 16.29 12.24
C ASP A 284 -21.43 16.72 10.77
N ALA A 285 -20.28 16.54 10.11
CA ALA A 285 -20.12 16.85 8.68
C ALA A 285 -20.95 15.92 7.80
N VAL A 286 -20.93 14.61 8.09
CA VAL A 286 -21.68 13.63 7.28
C VAL A 286 -23.17 13.65 7.56
N ALA A 287 -23.59 13.81 8.82
CA ALA A 287 -24.99 14.05 9.11
C ALA A 287 -25.51 15.30 8.38
N LEU A 288 -24.68 16.34 8.26
CA LEU A 288 -25.04 17.57 7.56
C LEU A 288 -25.14 17.33 6.04
N GLU A 289 -24.16 16.67 5.43
CA GLU A 289 -24.19 16.33 4.01
C GLU A 289 -25.37 15.44 3.64
N MET A 290 -25.65 14.39 4.42
CA MET A 290 -26.81 13.52 4.21
C MET A 290 -28.14 14.26 4.38
N ALA A 291 -28.24 15.12 5.39
CA ALA A 291 -29.44 15.94 5.59
C ALA A 291 -29.65 16.93 4.44
N VAL A 292 -28.57 17.52 3.93
CA VAL A 292 -28.60 18.43 2.77
C VAL A 292 -28.98 17.68 1.51
N HIS A 293 -28.36 16.53 1.23
CA HIS A 293 -28.65 15.70 0.07
C HIS A 293 -30.14 15.34 -0.03
N ASN A 294 -30.74 14.96 1.10
CA ASN A 294 -32.14 14.53 1.19
C ASN A 294 -33.13 15.68 1.45
N GLY A 295 -32.68 16.94 1.51
CA GLY A 295 -33.55 18.09 1.71
C GLY A 295 -34.17 18.17 3.11
N HIS A 296 -33.54 17.57 4.13
CA HIS A 296 -34.04 17.53 5.51
C HIS A 296 -33.76 18.84 6.26
N GLU A 297 -34.43 19.92 5.86
CA GLU A 297 -34.23 21.28 6.36
C GLU A 297 -34.09 21.40 7.89
N ALA A 298 -35.01 20.77 8.64
CA ALA A 298 -34.99 20.83 10.11
C ALA A 298 -33.72 20.19 10.71
N VAL A 299 -33.24 19.11 10.09
CA VAL A 299 -32.00 18.42 10.51
C VAL A 299 -30.78 19.25 10.13
N VAL A 300 -30.77 19.86 8.93
CA VAL A 300 -29.71 20.78 8.50
C VAL A 300 -29.59 21.96 9.47
N SER A 301 -30.72 22.60 9.84
CA SER A 301 -30.73 23.70 10.82
C SER A 301 -30.14 23.27 12.16
N LEU A 302 -30.61 22.14 12.70
CA LEU A 302 -30.17 21.61 13.99
C LEU A 302 -28.66 21.34 14.01
N LEU A 303 -28.12 20.73 12.95
CA LEU A 303 -26.70 20.40 12.85
C LEU A 303 -25.82 21.65 12.77
N LEU A 304 -26.22 22.64 11.97
CA LEU A 304 -25.50 23.93 11.90
C LEU A 304 -25.55 24.68 13.23
N ASP A 305 -26.68 24.64 13.95
CA ASP A 305 -26.81 25.24 15.29
C ASP A 305 -25.93 24.53 16.33
N LYS A 306 -25.65 23.23 16.14
CA LYS A 306 -24.73 22.44 16.97
C LYS A 306 -23.26 22.58 16.57
N GLY A 307 -22.95 23.39 15.56
CA GLY A 307 -21.58 23.73 15.17
C GLY A 307 -21.03 22.93 13.99
N ALA A 308 -21.87 22.15 13.29
CA ALA A 308 -21.47 21.51 12.04
C ALA A 308 -21.04 22.58 11.03
N LYS A 309 -19.92 22.37 10.36
CA LYS A 309 -19.34 23.35 9.42
C LYS A 309 -19.77 23.03 7.99
N ALA A 310 -20.65 23.85 7.42
CA ALA A 310 -20.93 23.80 5.99
C ALA A 310 -19.79 24.44 5.17
N ASN A 311 -19.49 23.83 4.02
CA ASN A 311 -18.52 24.35 3.06
C ASN A 311 -19.20 24.56 1.69
N LEU A 312 -18.41 24.96 0.68
CA LEU A 312 -18.92 25.21 -0.66
C LEU A 312 -19.48 23.96 -1.35
N ASN A 313 -18.95 22.78 -1.05
CA ASN A 313 -19.42 21.50 -1.60
C ASN A 313 -20.81 21.15 -1.07
N VAL A 314 -21.06 21.39 0.22
CA VAL A 314 -22.39 21.22 0.84
C VAL A 314 -23.42 22.13 0.15
N LEU A 315 -23.05 23.39 -0.14
CA LEU A 315 -23.91 24.30 -0.89
C LEU A 315 -24.16 23.83 -2.33
N LEU A 316 -23.12 23.35 -3.02
CA LEU A 316 -23.26 22.79 -4.38
C LEU A 316 -24.20 21.59 -4.39
N MET A 317 -24.14 20.72 -3.38
CA MET A 317 -25.01 19.56 -3.24
C MET A 317 -26.48 19.98 -3.11
N ALA A 318 -26.79 20.95 -2.24
CA ALA A 318 -28.14 21.50 -2.11
C ALA A 318 -28.68 22.04 -3.44
N VAL A 319 -27.82 22.74 -4.21
CA VAL A 319 -28.16 23.29 -5.53
C VAL A 319 -28.40 22.18 -6.55
N MET A 320 -27.57 21.14 -6.56
CA MET A 320 -27.71 20.00 -7.48
C MET A 320 -29.00 19.21 -7.25
N GLN A 321 -29.43 19.11 -6.00
CA GLN A 321 -30.67 18.43 -5.63
C GLN A 321 -31.91 19.35 -5.68
N GLY A 322 -31.73 20.65 -5.90
CA GLY A 322 -32.82 21.63 -6.04
C GLY A 322 -33.51 22.01 -4.73
N HIS A 323 -32.87 21.80 -3.57
CA HIS A 323 -33.45 22.06 -2.25
C HIS A 323 -33.33 23.55 -1.88
N GLU A 324 -34.28 24.37 -2.32
CA GLU A 324 -34.21 25.84 -2.23
C GLU A 324 -34.08 26.36 -0.79
N GLN A 325 -34.87 25.82 0.13
CA GLN A 325 -34.86 26.21 1.55
C GLN A 325 -33.52 25.84 2.21
N VAL A 326 -32.92 24.72 1.80
CA VAL A 326 -31.59 24.32 2.28
C VAL A 326 -30.51 25.27 1.75
N VAL A 327 -30.62 25.71 0.50
CA VAL A 327 -29.72 26.73 -0.09
C VAL A 327 -29.82 28.04 0.70
N GLU A 328 -31.02 28.54 0.94
CA GLU A 328 -31.25 29.76 1.72
C GLU A 328 -30.64 29.65 3.13
N LEU A 329 -30.88 28.53 3.81
CA LEU A 329 -30.37 28.28 5.16
C LEU A 329 -28.84 28.22 5.22
N LEU A 330 -28.19 27.56 4.24
CA LEU A 330 -26.72 27.51 4.14
C LEU A 330 -26.11 28.89 3.88
N LEU A 331 -26.73 29.69 3.00
CA LEU A 331 -26.32 31.08 2.75
C LEU A 331 -26.47 31.94 4.01
N GLY A 332 -27.59 31.79 4.73
CA GLY A 332 -27.85 32.49 6.00
C GLY A 332 -26.86 32.14 7.11
N LYS A 333 -26.29 30.93 7.09
CA LYS A 333 -25.22 30.49 8.00
C LYS A 333 -23.81 30.89 7.53
N GLY A 334 -23.71 31.67 6.45
CA GLY A 334 -22.46 32.31 6.02
C GLY A 334 -21.64 31.52 5.00
N VAL A 335 -22.19 30.45 4.41
CA VAL A 335 -21.55 29.75 3.29
C VAL A 335 -21.55 30.67 2.08
N ARG A 336 -20.37 30.91 1.50
CA ARG A 336 -20.20 31.92 0.45
C ARG A 336 -20.33 31.30 -0.94
N PRO A 337 -21.34 31.66 -1.74
CA PRO A 337 -21.47 31.17 -3.11
C PRO A 337 -20.40 31.77 -4.03
N ASN A 338 -20.09 31.07 -5.11
CA ASN A 338 -19.22 31.56 -6.18
C ASN A 338 -19.92 31.52 -7.55
N LEU A 339 -19.28 32.13 -8.56
CA LEU A 339 -19.82 32.16 -9.93
C LEU A 339 -20.04 30.78 -10.53
N PHE A 340 -19.24 29.77 -10.12
CA PHE A 340 -19.40 28.39 -10.58
C PHE A 340 -20.73 27.79 -10.13
N ILE A 341 -21.08 27.89 -8.84
CA ILE A 341 -22.37 27.39 -8.33
C ILE A 341 -23.55 28.13 -8.97
N VAL A 342 -23.45 29.46 -9.18
CA VAL A 342 -24.49 30.23 -9.88
C VAL A 342 -24.70 29.72 -11.31
N ARG A 343 -23.61 29.48 -12.05
CA ARG A 343 -23.68 28.91 -13.39
C ARG A 343 -24.33 27.53 -13.36
N LYS A 344 -23.96 26.69 -12.38
CA LYS A 344 -24.53 25.35 -12.23
C LYS A 344 -26.04 25.39 -11.96
N ALA A 345 -26.50 26.29 -11.09
CA ALA A 345 -27.92 26.52 -10.84
C ALA A 345 -28.68 26.96 -12.10
N LYS A 346 -28.07 27.82 -12.94
CA LYS A 346 -28.64 28.24 -14.24
C LYS A 346 -28.76 27.07 -15.21
N GLU A 347 -27.75 26.21 -15.28
CA GLU A 347 -27.77 25.00 -16.12
C GLU A 347 -28.87 24.02 -15.68
N LEU A 348 -29.16 23.95 -14.39
CA LEU A 348 -30.23 23.12 -13.81
C LEU A 348 -31.64 23.75 -13.95
N GLY A 349 -31.74 24.99 -14.40
CA GLY A 349 -33.01 25.68 -14.64
C GLY A 349 -33.77 26.12 -13.38
N ASN A 350 -33.13 26.10 -12.19
CA ASN A 350 -33.79 26.57 -10.97
C ASN A 350 -33.61 28.08 -10.79
N GLU A 351 -34.54 28.88 -11.31
CA GLU A 351 -34.50 30.35 -11.24
C GLU A 351 -34.52 30.90 -9.80
N SER A 352 -35.21 30.22 -8.88
CA SER A 352 -35.30 30.62 -7.47
C SER A 352 -33.94 30.53 -6.79
N VAL A 353 -33.27 29.37 -6.94
CA VAL A 353 -31.92 29.13 -6.43
C VAL A 353 -30.90 30.09 -7.05
N VAL A 354 -31.03 30.41 -8.34
CA VAL A 354 -30.16 31.41 -9.00
C VAL A 354 -30.27 32.78 -8.32
N ARG A 355 -31.49 33.24 -8.00
CA ARG A 355 -31.70 34.51 -7.30
C ARG A 355 -31.07 34.49 -5.91
N LEU A 356 -31.31 33.44 -5.12
CA LEU A 356 -30.73 33.27 -3.78
C LEU A 356 -29.19 33.35 -3.81
N LEU A 357 -28.57 32.64 -4.75
CA LEU A 357 -27.10 32.63 -4.88
C LEU A 357 -26.56 34.01 -5.31
N GLU A 358 -27.21 34.68 -6.26
CA GLU A 358 -26.81 36.02 -6.70
C GLU A 358 -26.97 37.07 -5.58
N GLU A 359 -28.04 36.99 -4.79
CA GLU A 359 -28.23 37.82 -3.58
C GLU A 359 -27.16 37.55 -2.52
N GLY A 360 -26.82 36.27 -2.29
CA GLY A 360 -25.74 35.85 -1.41
C GLY A 360 -24.36 36.40 -1.83
N ILE A 361 -24.12 36.61 -3.13
CA ILE A 361 -22.91 37.30 -3.62
C ILE A 361 -22.99 38.81 -3.36
N ARG A 362 -24.15 39.44 -3.62
CA ARG A 362 -24.36 40.89 -3.53
C ARG A 362 -24.34 41.42 -2.09
N SER A 363 -24.87 40.68 -1.12
CA SER A 363 -24.90 41.06 0.30
C SER A 363 -23.50 41.32 0.88
N ARG A 364 -22.45 40.78 0.26
CA ARG A 364 -21.04 41.02 0.60
C ARG A 364 -20.46 42.31 0.02
N ALA A 365 -20.93 42.78 -1.13
CA ALA A 365 -20.40 44.01 -1.75
C ALA A 365 -20.69 45.25 -0.88
N VAL A 366 -21.73 45.19 -0.04
CA VAL A 366 -22.15 46.28 0.86
C VAL A 366 -21.46 46.20 2.23
N ALA A 367 -20.94 45.05 2.63
CA ALA A 367 -20.30 44.86 3.95
C ALA A 367 -18.79 45.17 3.99
N ILE A 368 -18.18 45.52 2.85
CA ILE A 368 -16.74 45.83 2.71
C ILE A 368 -16.50 47.33 2.38
N THR A 369 -17.56 48.11 2.21
CA THR A 369 -17.57 49.58 2.16
C THR A 369 -18.04 50.14 3.49
#